data_AF-A0A661IJN6-F1
#
_entry.id   AF-A0A661IJN6-F1
#
_cell.length_a   1.000
_cell.length_b   1.000
_cell.length_c   1.000
_cell.angle_alpha   90.00
_cell.angle_beta   90.00
_cell.angle_gamma   90.00
#
_symmetry.space_group_name_H-M   'P 1'
#
loop_
_entity.id
_entity.type
_entity.pdbx_description
1 polymer ?
#
loop_
_entity_poly.entity_id
_entity_poly.type
_entity_poly.pdbx_seq_one_letter_code
_entity_poly.pdbx_strand_id
1 'polypeptide(L)'
;MITKKIKDKLILEDNEITIDMMDDSAQELVFIKEKIIKKEILKWLILVILALLAPIVMLIIDIEVDMIASWFQRSGSIMVVLALLSDISATTIDRLIIARDHSFLYCNMYIEQEYKYTLNFIKYLSYFIVTIGTLIWGYGDLLYSKLIGS
;
A
#
# COMPACT_ATOMS: atom_id res chain seq x y z
N MET A 1 9.12 12.13 19.02
CA MET A 1 8.03 11.18 19.40
C MET A 1 6.91 11.88 20.16
N ILE A 2 7.20 12.80 21.09
CA ILE A 2 6.19 13.58 21.85
C ILE A 2 5.35 14.51 20.97
N THR A 3 5.95 15.18 19.99
CA THR A 3 5.26 16.11 19.06
C THR A 3 4.25 15.43 18.14
N LYS A 4 4.49 14.18 17.72
CA LYS A 4 3.55 13.43 16.88
C LYS A 4 2.30 13.06 17.68
N LYS A 5 2.49 12.57 18.92
CA LYS A 5 1.40 12.16 19.81
C LYS A 5 0.47 13.33 20.20
N ILE A 6 1.02 14.53 20.38
CA ILE A 6 0.24 15.74 20.67
C ILE A 6 -0.53 16.20 19.43
N LYS A 7 0.10 16.13 18.25
CA LYS A 7 -0.54 16.49 16.98
C LYS A 7 -1.67 15.52 16.63
N ASP A 8 -1.45 14.23 16.79
CA ASP A 8 -2.46 13.19 16.57
C ASP A 8 -3.63 13.36 17.56
N LYS A 9 -3.37 13.72 18.83
CA LYS A 9 -4.42 13.99 19.82
C LYS A 9 -5.25 15.24 19.49
N LEU A 10 -4.60 16.32 19.05
CA LEU A 10 -5.30 17.54 18.59
C LEU A 10 -6.14 17.28 17.35
N ILE A 11 -5.63 16.49 16.40
CA ILE A 11 -6.38 16.11 15.19
C ILE A 11 -7.61 15.27 15.57
N LEU A 12 -7.46 14.32 16.51
CA LEU A 12 -8.58 13.49 16.98
C LEU A 12 -9.67 14.31 17.69
N GLU A 13 -9.29 15.29 18.51
CA GLU A 13 -10.22 16.14 19.26
C GLU A 13 -10.98 17.09 18.32
N ASP A 14 -10.30 17.67 17.32
CA ASP A 14 -10.92 18.51 16.27
C ASP A 14 -11.83 17.68 15.35
N ASN A 15 -11.44 16.44 15.07
CA ASN A 15 -12.20 15.46 14.30
C ASN A 15 -13.49 15.03 15.00
N GLU A 16 -13.44 14.76 16.31
CA GLU A 16 -14.62 14.40 17.12
C GLU A 16 -15.66 15.53 17.14
N ILE A 17 -15.21 16.77 17.33
CA ILE A 17 -16.08 17.96 17.32
C ILE A 17 -16.70 18.15 15.91
N THR A 18 -15.92 17.92 14.85
CA THR A 18 -16.43 18.07 13.49
C THR A 18 -17.49 17.00 13.15
N ILE A 19 -17.33 15.77 13.63
CA ILE A 19 -18.31 14.69 13.45
C ILE A 19 -19.60 14.98 14.22
N ASP A 20 -19.51 15.47 15.46
CA ASP A 20 -20.67 15.75 16.30
C ASP A 20 -21.53 16.92 15.77
N MET A 21 -20.94 17.81 14.97
CA MET A 21 -21.65 18.89 14.26
C MET A 21 -22.27 18.46 12.92
N MET A 22 -22.04 17.24 12.45
CA MET A 22 -22.60 16.73 11.19
C MET A 22 -24.02 16.20 11.37
N ASP A 23 -24.89 16.50 10.41
CA ASP A 23 -26.22 15.88 10.30
C ASP A 23 -26.09 14.34 10.23
N ASP A 24 -27.08 13.60 10.73
CA ASP A 24 -27.07 12.13 10.80
C ASP A 24 -26.73 11.48 9.44
N SER A 25 -27.20 12.10 8.34
CA SER A 25 -26.92 11.66 6.97
C SER A 25 -25.43 11.77 6.58
N ALA A 26 -24.73 12.78 7.08
CA ALA A 26 -23.31 13.01 6.80
C ALA A 26 -22.41 12.07 7.61
N GLN A 27 -22.79 11.75 8.85
CA GLN A 27 -22.08 10.77 9.67
C GLN A 27 -22.14 9.36 9.06
N GLU A 28 -23.31 8.95 8.56
CA GLU A 28 -23.49 7.66 7.89
C GLU A 28 -22.58 7.53 6.65
N LEU A 29 -22.49 8.59 5.84
CA LEU A 29 -21.62 8.62 4.67
C LEU A 29 -20.14 8.47 5.01
N VAL A 30 -19.68 9.13 6.07
CA VAL A 30 -18.30 9.00 6.57
C VAL A 30 -18.03 7.55 6.97
N PHE A 31 -18.93 6.94 7.75
CA PHE A 31 -18.79 5.55 8.18
C PHE A 31 -18.73 4.56 7.01
N ILE A 32 -19.60 4.75 6.00
CA ILE A 32 -19.60 3.91 4.79
C ILE A 32 -18.28 4.07 4.03
N LYS A 33 -17.82 5.31 3.80
CA LYS A 33 -16.56 5.57 3.09
C LYS A 33 -15.37 4.95 3.82
N GLU A 34 -15.29 5.12 5.14
CA GLU A 34 -14.22 4.50 5.94
C GLU A 34 -14.19 2.98 5.80
N LYS A 35 -15.35 2.33 5.85
CA LYS A 35 -15.44 0.87 5.72
C LYS A 35 -14.91 0.39 4.37
N ILE A 36 -15.22 1.12 3.29
CA ILE A 36 -14.72 0.83 1.95
C ILE A 36 -13.20 1.05 1.88
N ILE A 37 -12.70 2.16 2.42
CA ILE A 37 -11.26 2.47 2.46
C ILE A 37 -10.49 1.37 3.21
N LYS A 38 -10.95 0.99 4.41
CA LYS A 38 -10.34 -0.07 5.23
C LYS A 38 -10.29 -1.41 4.50
N LYS A 39 -11.34 -1.75 3.74
CA LYS A 39 -11.38 -2.97 2.91
C LYS A 39 -10.35 -2.94 1.79
N GLU A 40 -10.21 -1.82 1.08
CA GLU A 40 -9.21 -1.67 0.02
C GLU A 40 -7.78 -1.64 0.57
N ILE A 41 -7.56 -1.03 1.74
CA ILE A 41 -6.25 -1.08 2.44
C ILE A 41 -5.89 -2.54 2.79
N LEU A 42 -6.85 -3.34 3.28
CA LEU A 42 -6.62 -4.75 3.58
C LEU A 42 -6.25 -5.54 2.32
N LYS A 43 -6.95 -5.32 1.20
CA LYS A 43 -6.63 -5.93 -0.09
C LYS A 43 -5.23 -5.54 -0.57
N TRP A 44 -4.87 -4.26 -0.47
CA TRP A 44 -3.53 -3.78 -0.76
C TRP A 44 -2.46 -4.48 0.10
N LEU A 45 -2.71 -4.59 1.41
CA LEU A 45 -1.79 -5.24 2.34
C LEU A 45 -1.56 -6.71 1.99
N ILE A 46 -2.63 -7.44 1.65
CA ILE A 46 -2.54 -8.83 1.20
C ILE A 46 -1.67 -8.94 -0.05
N LEU A 47 -1.86 -8.06 -1.05
CA LEU A 47 -1.05 -8.05 -2.27
C LEU A 47 0.43 -7.77 -1.99
N VAL A 48 0.73 -6.82 -1.10
CA VAL A 48 2.10 -6.53 -0.66
C VAL A 48 2.74 -7.74 0.01
N ILE A 49 2.03 -8.39 0.94
CA ILE A 49 2.53 -9.59 1.61
C ILE A 49 2.79 -10.69 0.59
N LEU A 50 1.86 -10.95 -0.34
CA LEU A 50 2.06 -11.94 -1.40
C LEU A 50 3.26 -11.61 -2.30
N ALA A 51 3.46 -10.33 -2.64
CA ALA A 51 4.61 -9.90 -3.43
C ALA A 51 5.94 -10.18 -2.71
N LEU A 52 6.01 -9.92 -1.40
CA LEU A 52 7.19 -10.19 -0.58
C LEU A 52 7.42 -11.68 -0.32
N LEU A 53 6.35 -12.47 -0.26
CA LEU A 53 6.43 -13.92 -0.10
C LEU A 53 6.77 -14.66 -1.41
N ALA A 54 6.54 -14.05 -2.58
CA ALA A 54 6.81 -14.66 -3.88
C ALA A 54 8.22 -15.30 -4.00
N PRO A 55 9.33 -14.63 -3.62
CA PRO A 55 10.65 -15.27 -3.61
C PRO A 55 10.72 -16.45 -2.65
N ILE A 56 10.16 -16.34 -1.44
CA ILE A 56 10.18 -17.43 -0.46
C ILE A 56 9.42 -18.66 -0.97
N VAL A 57 8.24 -18.46 -1.55
CA VAL A 57 7.44 -19.54 -2.14
C VAL A 57 8.20 -20.21 -3.28
N MET A 58 8.88 -19.43 -4.11
CA MET A 58 9.66 -19.99 -5.21
C MET A 58 10.87 -20.79 -4.73
N LEU A 59 11.49 -20.47 -3.59
CA LEU A 59 12.57 -21.30 -3.02
C LEU A 59 12.09 -22.72 -2.67
N ILE A 60 10.81 -22.87 -2.34
CA ILE A 60 10.23 -24.16 -1.96
C ILE A 60 9.89 -24.99 -3.21
N ILE A 61 9.50 -24.33 -4.30
CA ILE A 61 9.04 -24.98 -5.54
C ILE A 61 10.22 -25.37 -6.44
N ASP A 62 11.24 -24.52 -6.55
CA ASP A 62 12.40 -24.74 -7.43
C ASP A 62 13.57 -25.33 -6.60
N ILE A 63 13.62 -26.66 -6.52
CA ILE A 63 14.64 -27.43 -5.77
C ILE A 63 15.90 -27.71 -6.62
N GLU A 64 15.89 -27.37 -7.92
CA GLU A 64 17.06 -27.56 -8.78
C GLU A 64 18.12 -26.47 -8.53
N VAL A 65 19.08 -26.82 -7.68
CA VAL A 65 20.18 -25.98 -7.19
C VAL A 65 21.08 -25.43 -8.31
N ASP A 66 21.03 -26.02 -9.52
CA ASP A 66 21.98 -25.70 -10.60
C ASP A 66 21.69 -24.39 -11.34
N MET A 67 20.56 -23.71 -11.07
CA MET A 67 20.23 -22.42 -11.70
C MET A 67 19.63 -21.39 -10.73
N ILE A 68 20.32 -21.11 -9.61
CA ILE A 68 19.92 -20.08 -8.63
C ILE A 68 19.65 -18.71 -9.28
N ALA A 69 20.40 -18.34 -10.32
CA ALA A 69 20.17 -17.09 -11.08
C ALA A 69 18.79 -17.08 -11.78
N SER A 70 18.42 -18.18 -12.43
CA SER A 70 17.11 -18.38 -13.08
C SER A 70 15.97 -18.34 -12.07
N TRP A 71 16.16 -18.98 -10.91
CA TRP A 71 15.20 -18.94 -9.81
C TRP A 71 14.96 -17.50 -9.29
N PHE A 72 16.05 -16.75 -9.08
CA PHE A 72 15.99 -15.37 -8.60
C PHE A 72 15.30 -14.45 -9.61
N GLN A 73 15.55 -14.65 -10.90
CA GLN A 73 14.89 -13.91 -11.98
C GLN A 73 13.38 -14.21 -12.06
N ARG A 74 12.98 -15.49 -11.98
CA ARG A 74 11.57 -15.93 -12.03
C ARG A 74 10.77 -15.39 -10.85
N SER A 75 11.31 -15.52 -9.63
CA SER A 75 10.67 -14.97 -8.45
C SER A 75 10.50 -13.45 -8.51
N GLY A 76 11.48 -12.74 -9.07
CA GLY A 76 11.39 -11.31 -9.37
C GLY A 76 10.20 -10.96 -10.25
N SER A 77 9.94 -11.72 -11.32
CA SER A 77 8.82 -11.45 -12.24
C SER A 77 7.45 -11.53 -11.55
N ILE A 78 7.25 -12.52 -10.67
CA ILE A 78 6.00 -12.69 -9.92
C ILE A 78 5.86 -11.57 -8.89
N MET A 79 6.95 -11.24 -8.19
CA MET A 79 6.98 -10.11 -7.27
C MET A 79 6.58 -8.81 -7.97
N VAL A 80 7.08 -8.54 -9.19
CA VAL A 80 6.70 -7.35 -9.98
C VAL A 80 5.21 -7.33 -10.29
N VAL A 81 4.65 -8.43 -10.77
CA VAL A 81 3.22 -8.50 -11.12
C VAL A 81 2.35 -8.21 -9.89
N LEU A 82 2.66 -8.83 -8.74
CA LEU A 82 1.93 -8.61 -7.49
C LEU A 82 2.13 -7.19 -6.95
N ALA A 83 3.32 -6.61 -7.09
CA ALA A 83 3.61 -5.24 -6.70
C ALA A 83 2.88 -4.22 -7.59
N LEU A 84 2.75 -4.48 -8.89
CA LEU A 84 1.95 -3.63 -9.78
C LEU A 84 0.46 -3.71 -9.44
N LEU A 85 -0.05 -4.90 -9.07
CA LEU A 85 -1.42 -5.04 -8.59
C LEU A 85 -1.64 -4.27 -7.28
N SER A 86 -0.67 -4.25 -6.37
CA SER A 86 -0.76 -3.44 -5.16
C SER A 86 -0.74 -1.94 -5.48
N ASP A 87 0.04 -1.49 -6.47
CA ASP A 87 0.05 -0.09 -6.92
C ASP A 87 -1.30 0.35 -7.54
N ILE A 88 -1.94 -0.52 -8.32
CA ILE A 88 -3.31 -0.28 -8.83
C ILE A 88 -4.31 -0.18 -7.67
N SER A 89 -4.16 -1.03 -6.64
CA SER A 89 -4.96 -0.95 -5.42
C SER A 89 -4.73 0.36 -4.66
N ALA A 90 -3.48 0.81 -4.55
CA ALA A 90 -3.11 2.08 -3.93
C ALA A 90 -3.75 3.27 -4.65
N THR A 91 -3.76 3.25 -5.99
CA THR A 91 -4.44 4.26 -6.82
C THR A 91 -5.96 4.25 -6.61
N THR A 92 -6.55 3.08 -6.33
CA THR A 92 -7.99 2.97 -6.02
C THR A 92 -8.30 3.61 -4.67
N ILE A 93 -7.46 3.39 -3.66
CA ILE A 93 -7.56 4.03 -2.34
C ILE A 93 -7.41 5.55 -2.46
N ASP A 94 -6.46 6.03 -3.26
CA ASP A 94 -6.25 7.47 -3.56
C ASP A 94 -7.53 8.11 -4.11
N ARG A 95 -8.18 7.47 -5.09
CA ARG A 95 -9.44 7.95 -5.65
C ARG A 95 -10.59 7.95 -4.65
N LEU A 96 -10.67 6.95 -3.77
CA LEU A 96 -11.72 6.86 -2.74
C LEU A 96 -11.59 7.96 -1.69
N ILE A 97 -10.36 8.31 -1.32
CA ILE A 97 -10.07 9.37 -0.34
C ILE A 97 -10.29 10.76 -0.96
N ILE A 98 -9.86 10.97 -2.21
CA ILE A 98 -9.93 12.27 -2.89
C ILE A 98 -11.30 12.50 -3.57
N ALA A 99 -12.18 11.50 -3.64
CA ALA A 99 -13.49 11.60 -4.30
C ALA A 99 -14.27 12.84 -3.85
N ARG A 100 -14.31 13.86 -4.72
CA ARG A 100 -14.95 15.15 -4.45
C ARG A 100 -16.43 15.07 -4.80
N ASP A 101 -17.21 14.49 -3.89
CA ASP A 101 -18.66 14.68 -3.94
C ASP A 101 -18.96 16.13 -3.52
N HIS A 102 -19.49 16.93 -4.45
CA HIS A 102 -19.81 18.34 -4.24
C HIS A 102 -20.82 18.57 -3.10
N SER A 103 -21.63 17.57 -2.78
CA SER A 103 -22.69 17.63 -1.77
C SER A 103 -22.18 17.55 -0.33
N PHE A 104 -20.99 16.98 -0.08
CA PHE A 104 -20.46 16.74 1.27
C PHE A 104 -18.97 17.07 1.37
N LEU A 105 -18.63 18.34 1.10
CA LEU A 105 -17.24 18.81 1.08
C LEU A 105 -16.50 18.56 2.42
N TYR A 106 -17.17 18.81 3.55
CA TYR A 106 -16.62 18.64 4.89
C TYR A 106 -16.27 17.18 5.21
N CYS A 107 -17.14 16.22 4.84
CA CYS A 107 -16.88 14.78 5.01
C CYS A 107 -15.64 14.32 4.23
N ASN A 108 -15.49 14.82 2.99
CA ASN A 108 -14.35 14.46 2.15
C ASN A 108 -13.04 15.05 2.71
N MET A 109 -13.08 16.31 3.20
CA MET A 109 -11.92 16.93 3.85
C MET A 109 -11.49 16.19 5.11
N TYR A 110 -12.44 15.74 5.93
CA TYR A 110 -12.18 14.93 7.12
C TYR A 110 -11.43 13.64 6.77
N ILE A 111 -11.98 12.84 5.84
CA ILE A 111 -11.38 11.58 5.40
C ILE A 111 -10.00 11.82 4.77
N GLU A 112 -9.84 12.86 3.96
CA GLU A 112 -8.56 13.20 3.36
C GLU A 112 -7.50 13.50 4.44
N GLN A 113 -7.83 14.30 5.45
CA GLN A 113 -6.90 14.65 6.52
C GLN A 113 -6.51 13.43 7.35
N GLU A 114 -7.48 12.61 7.73
CA GLU A 114 -7.27 11.40 8.53
C GLU A 114 -6.34 10.41 7.83
N TYR A 115 -6.57 10.15 6.53
CA TYR A 115 -5.83 9.13 5.79
C TYR A 115 -4.63 9.68 5.01
N LYS A 116 -4.35 10.98 5.02
CA LYS A 116 -3.27 11.62 4.24
C LYS A 116 -1.91 10.93 4.40
N TYR A 117 -1.51 10.66 5.64
CA TYR A 117 -0.22 10.03 5.92
C TYR A 117 -0.19 8.56 5.51
N THR A 118 -1.28 7.84 5.78
CA THR A 118 -1.46 6.44 5.40
C THR A 118 -1.42 6.27 3.89
N LEU A 119 -2.11 7.14 3.15
CA LEU A 119 -2.14 7.15 1.70
C LEU A 119 -0.75 7.41 1.09
N ASN A 120 -0.04 8.42 1.59
CA ASN A 120 1.32 8.68 1.14
C ASN A 120 2.24 7.49 1.42
N PHE A 121 2.15 6.89 2.60
CA PHE A 121 2.92 5.70 2.94
C PHE A 121 2.61 4.53 1.99
N ILE A 122 1.34 4.24 1.75
CA ILE A 122 0.88 3.20 0.82
C ILE A 122 1.46 3.42 -0.58
N LYS A 123 1.38 4.64 -1.12
CA LYS A 123 1.88 4.99 -2.46
C LYS A 123 3.40 4.81 -2.55
N TYR A 124 4.15 5.39 -1.62
CA TYR A 124 5.61 5.26 -1.62
C TYR A 124 6.07 3.82 -1.45
N LEU A 125 5.39 3.05 -0.59
CA LEU A 125 5.73 1.64 -0.39
C LEU A 125 5.43 0.80 -1.63
N SER A 126 4.27 0.99 -2.27
CA SER A 126 3.95 0.31 -3.54
C SER A 126 5.01 0.58 -4.61
N TYR A 127 5.35 1.85 -4.85
CA TYR A 127 6.39 2.20 -5.84
C TYR A 127 7.76 1.61 -5.50
N PHE A 128 8.12 1.61 -4.22
CA PHE A 128 9.38 1.03 -3.77
C PHE A 128 9.45 -0.47 -4.05
N ILE A 129 8.39 -1.21 -3.73
CA ILE A 129 8.34 -2.66 -3.96
C ILE A 129 8.35 -2.98 -5.47
N VAL A 130 7.60 -2.22 -6.28
CA VAL A 130 7.63 -2.36 -7.75
C VAL A 130 9.06 -2.16 -8.26
N THR A 131 9.74 -1.10 -7.83
CA THR A 131 11.11 -0.80 -8.24
C THR A 131 12.07 -1.92 -7.88
N ILE A 132 12.00 -2.42 -6.64
CA ILE A 132 12.83 -3.56 -6.19
C ILE A 132 12.54 -4.80 -7.02
N GLY A 133 11.26 -5.15 -7.20
CA GLY A 133 10.88 -6.30 -8.02
C GLY A 133 11.42 -6.18 -9.43
N THR A 134 11.34 -5.00 -10.04
CA THR A 134 11.83 -4.76 -11.41
C THR A 134 13.34 -4.89 -11.49
N LEU A 135 14.07 -4.42 -10.46
CA LEU A 135 15.51 -4.59 -10.39
C LEU A 135 15.90 -6.07 -10.26
N ILE A 136 15.22 -6.82 -9.40
CA ILE A 136 15.44 -8.27 -9.22
C ILE A 136 15.15 -9.01 -10.52
N TRP A 137 14.03 -8.72 -11.17
CA TRP A 137 13.63 -9.34 -12.42
C TRP A 137 14.57 -9.00 -13.59
N GLY A 138 14.92 -7.72 -13.75
CA GLY A 138 15.73 -7.24 -14.87
C GLY A 138 17.23 -7.50 -14.75
N TYR A 139 17.75 -7.53 -13.52
CA TYR A 139 19.19 -7.67 -13.25
C TYR A 139 19.54 -8.91 -12.42
N GLY A 140 18.63 -9.87 -12.27
CA GLY A 140 18.83 -11.05 -11.43
C GLY A 140 20.13 -11.81 -11.73
N ASP A 141 20.43 -12.05 -13.01
CA ASP A 141 21.66 -12.74 -13.44
C ASP A 141 22.93 -11.93 -13.15
N LEU A 142 22.86 -10.60 -13.30
CA LEU A 142 24.00 -9.69 -13.10
C LEU A 142 24.32 -9.51 -11.61
N LEU A 143 23.29 -9.38 -10.78
CA LEU A 143 23.43 -9.30 -9.33
C LEU A 143 23.97 -10.61 -8.76
N TYR A 144 23.45 -11.75 -9.23
CA TYR A 144 23.94 -13.07 -8.82
C TYR A 144 25.42 -13.27 -9.19
N SER A 145 25.78 -13.03 -10.45
CA SER A 145 27.17 -13.20 -10.91
C SER A 145 28.15 -12.29 -10.16
N LYS A 146 27.74 -11.09 -9.75
CA LYS A 146 28.62 -10.14 -9.04
C LYS A 146 28.70 -10.34 -7.53
N LEU A 147 27.64 -10.88 -6.89
CA LEU A 147 27.60 -11.12 -5.45
C LEU A 147 28.14 -12.49 -5.04
N ILE A 148 28.00 -13.51 -5.90
CA ILE A 148 28.38 -14.90 -5.59
C ILE A 148 29.56 -15.37 -6.45
N GLY A 149 29.88 -14.68 -7.54
CA GLY A 149 31.03 -14.97 -8.41
C GLY A 149 32.37 -14.36 -7.99
N SER A 150 32.54 -13.92 -6.72
CA SER A 150 33.84 -13.48 -6.17
C SER A 150 34.42 -14.49 -5.20
#